data_AF-A0A8S1H7I3-F1
#
_entry.id   AF-A0A8S1H7I3-F1
#
_cell.length_a   1.000
_cell.length_b   1.000
_cell.length_c   1.000
_cell.angle_alpha   90.00
_cell.angle_beta   90.00
_cell.angle_gamma   90.00
#
_symmetry.space_group_name_H-M   'P 1'
#
loop_
_entity.id
_entity.type
_entity.pdbx_description
1 polymer ?
#
loop_
_entity_poly.entity_id
_entity_poly.type
_entity_poly.pdbx_seq_one_letter_code
_entity_poly.pdbx_strand_id
1 'polypeptide(L)'
;MNTWSVLDQVHEIRPMSQIVDKLVTTSSCSASMFSTSSLPMAVSAVLGCVTAVLAGTLFPKSVFAPLSIRKSLKELTAERHSKLDVVDVFRFVAILWVMLNHTGSEGRVDILDRLPSADAFKKAVHDHPIFGALLGNSALGVEIFLVLSGLLAARSWLRLADQPFWPHFSRFIFRRLLRLAPSMFAFVFIATGPIMQYLLPRYTSSMISACGTSGILSHLTFTSNFQATPTCMGYLWYLGLDMQLFIAAPFFLHLLHKVPRRGFATIFVTVLVSAVLRSGYCISYETCNKSDVDIPFISYPGQDQASLSSIYAGLWNMYSRPWTKCGPYLVGLLLGYLTMVWKGYTVSEATSKRLFWSCAVLAVATIYGILPEYWNPDAGTTAYNVLYTSLFRTVFALAIAGMIFSHQFSQKNTTIPGFFGILAKLTYNAYLLHMPIVYIFNWLPFLQTATSALHLLILLPAVATLSFSAAAVFYVFVESPFCSLVTPFFVRLGFL
;
A
#
# COMPACT_ATOMS: atom_id res chain seq x y z
N MET A 1 13.32 -45.43 -8.07
CA MET A 1 14.02 -44.26 -7.48
C MET A 1 13.28 -43.03 -7.97
N ASN A 2 12.32 -42.54 -7.19
CA ASN A 2 11.39 -41.47 -7.60
C ASN A 2 11.66 -40.20 -6.78
N THR A 3 12.01 -39.11 -7.46
CA THR A 3 12.31 -37.79 -6.91
C THR A 3 11.07 -36.88 -6.86
N TRP A 4 9.99 -37.36 -6.24
CA TRP A 4 8.74 -36.59 -6.09
C TRP A 4 8.21 -36.48 -4.65
N SER A 5 8.96 -36.96 -3.64
CA SER A 5 8.47 -37.02 -2.25
C SER A 5 8.78 -35.79 -1.38
N VAL A 6 9.24 -34.67 -1.94
CA VAL A 6 9.58 -33.46 -1.15
C VAL A 6 8.42 -32.44 -1.09
N LEU A 7 7.39 -32.57 -1.94
CA LEU A 7 6.25 -31.65 -1.96
C LEU A 7 5.11 -32.04 -1.01
N ASP A 8 5.01 -33.31 -0.61
CA ASP A 8 3.93 -33.77 0.27
C ASP A 8 4.15 -33.45 1.76
N GLN A 9 5.35 -33.01 2.16
CA GLN A 9 5.63 -32.64 3.55
C GLN A 9 5.43 -31.15 3.88
N VAL A 10 4.94 -30.33 2.94
CA VAL A 10 4.61 -28.91 3.19
C VAL A 10 3.23 -28.75 3.85
N HIS A 11 2.43 -29.81 3.94
CA HIS A 11 1.07 -29.77 4.51
C HIS A 11 0.99 -29.87 6.04
N GLU A 12 2.10 -30.11 6.77
CA GLU A 12 2.10 -30.25 8.24
C GLU A 12 2.79 -29.12 9.01
N ILE A 13 2.87 -27.90 8.44
CA ILE A 13 3.13 -26.73 9.27
C ILE A 13 1.81 -26.35 9.95
N ARG A 14 1.65 -26.77 11.21
CA ARG A 14 0.53 -26.34 12.06
C ARG A 14 0.38 -24.81 11.95
N PRO A 15 -0.77 -24.30 11.49
CA PRO A 15 -0.92 -22.88 11.30
C PRO A 15 -0.96 -22.18 12.66
N MET A 16 -0.25 -21.06 12.75
CA MET A 16 -0.26 -20.12 13.88
C MET A 16 -1.66 -19.57 14.19
N SER A 17 -2.69 -19.94 13.42
CA SER A 17 -4.10 -19.65 13.68
C SER A 17 -4.66 -20.43 14.87
N GLN A 18 -4.26 -21.70 15.09
CA GLN A 18 -4.83 -22.52 16.17
C GLN A 18 -4.39 -22.07 17.58
N ILE A 19 -3.27 -21.38 17.69
CA ILE A 19 -2.80 -20.80 18.97
C ILE A 19 -3.56 -19.50 19.28
N VAL A 20 -3.95 -18.75 18.24
CA VAL A 20 -4.76 -17.53 18.39
C VAL A 20 -6.22 -17.89 18.72
N ASP A 21 -6.77 -18.95 18.13
CA ASP A 21 -8.16 -19.38 18.39
C ASP A 21 -8.38 -19.85 19.84
N LYS A 22 -7.36 -20.40 20.51
CA LYS A 22 -7.45 -20.79 21.93
C LYS A 22 -7.39 -19.61 22.91
N LEU A 23 -6.97 -18.43 22.47
CA LEU A 23 -6.97 -17.20 23.28
C LEU A 23 -8.22 -16.33 23.05
N VAL A 24 -9.08 -16.69 22.09
CA VAL A 24 -10.24 -15.88 21.65
C VAL A 24 -11.54 -16.69 21.78
N THR A 25 -11.86 -17.17 22.99
CA THR A 25 -13.24 -17.53 23.34
C THR A 25 -13.92 -16.35 24.04
N THR A 26 -14.14 -15.26 23.29
CA THR A 26 -14.98 -14.11 23.70
C THR A 26 -15.79 -13.61 22.50
N SER A 27 -16.70 -14.46 22.00
CA SER A 27 -17.70 -14.12 20.97
C SER A 27 -18.72 -13.05 21.43
N SER A 28 -18.67 -12.63 22.69
CA SER A 28 -19.56 -11.62 23.30
C SER A 28 -19.00 -10.19 23.28
N CYS A 29 -17.72 -9.98 22.92
CA CYS A 29 -17.13 -8.63 22.92
C CYS A 29 -17.33 -7.88 21.59
N SER A 30 -17.53 -8.59 20.48
CA SER A 30 -17.83 -8.00 19.18
C SER A 30 -19.23 -7.39 19.14
N ALA A 31 -20.26 -8.08 19.65
CA ALA A 31 -21.63 -7.57 19.62
C ALA A 31 -21.84 -6.29 20.47
N SER A 32 -21.04 -6.07 21.52
CA SER A 32 -21.18 -4.91 22.41
C SER A 32 -20.39 -3.67 21.96
N MET A 33 -19.33 -3.82 21.13
CA MET A 33 -18.66 -2.66 20.51
C MET A 33 -19.51 -2.01 19.41
N PHE A 34 -20.43 -2.75 18.80
CA PHE A 34 -21.23 -2.32 17.65
C PHE A 34 -22.71 -2.03 17.98
N SER A 35 -23.10 -1.90 19.25
CA SER A 35 -24.47 -1.50 19.62
C SER A 35 -24.70 0.00 19.38
N THR A 36 -25.92 0.40 19.05
CA THR A 36 -26.30 1.82 18.88
C THR A 36 -26.04 2.69 20.12
N SER A 37 -25.90 2.07 21.30
CA SER A 37 -25.49 2.72 22.55
C SER A 37 -24.01 3.13 22.62
N SER A 38 -23.15 2.66 21.70
CA SER A 38 -21.72 3.03 21.65
C SER A 38 -21.43 4.28 20.81
N LEU A 39 -22.42 4.76 20.03
CA LEU A 39 -22.27 5.96 19.20
C LEU A 39 -21.93 7.23 20.02
N PRO A 40 -22.62 7.54 21.14
CA PRO A 40 -22.28 8.70 21.96
C PRO A 40 -20.84 8.64 22.50
N MET A 41 -20.34 7.46 22.85
CA MET A 41 -18.96 7.28 23.33
C MET A 41 -17.95 7.53 22.20
N ALA A 42 -18.18 6.96 21.02
CA ALA A 42 -17.31 7.16 19.86
C ALA A 42 -17.28 8.65 19.44
N VAL A 43 -18.44 9.31 19.39
CA VAL A 43 -18.54 10.75 19.11
C VAL A 43 -17.82 11.57 20.18
N SER A 44 -17.98 11.23 21.46
CA SER A 44 -17.29 11.91 22.55
C SER A 44 -15.78 11.79 22.45
N ALA A 45 -15.25 10.62 22.06
CA ALA A 45 -13.81 10.42 21.86
C ALA A 45 -13.25 11.30 20.73
N VAL A 46 -13.96 11.38 19.60
CA VAL A 46 -13.60 12.24 18.47
C VAL A 46 -13.67 13.72 18.86
N LEU A 47 -14.76 14.14 19.51
CA LEU A 47 -14.95 15.51 19.98
C LEU A 47 -13.90 15.91 21.02
N GLY A 48 -13.48 14.99 21.90
CA GLY A 48 -12.39 15.23 22.86
C GLY A 48 -11.07 15.55 22.17
N CYS A 49 -10.71 14.79 21.12
CA CYS A 49 -9.51 15.04 20.32
C CYS A 49 -9.58 16.41 19.62
N VAL A 50 -10.71 16.71 18.99
CA VAL A 50 -10.94 18.01 18.33
C VAL A 50 -10.84 19.15 19.34
N THR A 51 -11.47 19.01 20.50
CA THR A 51 -11.45 20.03 21.56
C THR A 51 -10.03 20.28 22.07
N ALA A 52 -9.21 19.24 22.26
CA ALA A 52 -7.82 19.39 22.69
C ALA A 52 -6.97 20.17 21.66
N VAL A 53 -7.14 19.88 20.37
CA VAL A 53 -6.45 20.58 19.27
C VAL A 53 -6.91 22.05 19.18
N LEU A 54 -8.23 22.29 19.29
CA LEU A 54 -8.78 23.65 19.30
C LEU A 54 -8.30 24.45 20.53
N ALA A 55 -8.29 23.84 21.72
CA ALA A 55 -7.78 24.45 22.94
C ALA A 55 -6.29 24.81 22.81
N GLY A 56 -5.47 23.91 22.27
CA GLY A 56 -4.06 24.17 21.97
C GLY A 56 -3.86 25.32 20.97
N THR A 57 -4.79 25.49 20.04
CA THR A 57 -4.76 26.55 19.02
C THR A 57 -5.19 27.91 19.57
N LEU A 58 -6.24 27.94 20.39
CA LEU A 58 -6.79 29.17 20.98
C LEU A 58 -5.99 29.66 22.19
N PHE A 59 -5.32 28.76 22.93
CA PHE A 59 -4.57 29.07 24.15
C PHE A 59 -3.08 28.67 24.01
N PRO A 60 -2.22 29.53 23.43
CA PRO A 60 -0.83 29.19 23.11
C PRO A 60 0.08 28.95 24.31
N LYS A 61 -0.34 29.34 25.52
CA LYS A 61 0.37 29.11 26.78
C LYS A 61 -0.13 27.87 27.53
N SER A 62 -1.12 27.16 27.00
CA SER A 62 -1.67 25.95 27.62
C SER A 62 -0.77 24.74 27.42
N VAL A 63 -1.00 23.69 28.22
CA VAL A 63 -0.35 22.37 28.05
C VAL A 63 -0.67 21.75 26.68
N PHE A 64 -1.78 22.18 26.04
CA PHE A 64 -2.19 21.71 24.72
C PHE A 64 -1.56 22.47 23.54
N ALA A 65 -0.79 23.54 23.78
CA ALA A 65 -0.14 24.32 22.71
C ALA A 65 0.67 23.47 21.69
N PRO A 66 1.34 22.36 22.09
CA PRO A 66 2.01 21.45 21.16
C PRO A 66 1.08 20.73 20.18
N LEU A 67 -0.24 20.75 20.39
CA LEU A 67 -1.26 20.13 19.53
C LEU A 67 -1.93 21.13 18.58
N SER A 68 -1.46 22.39 18.58
CA SER A 68 -2.13 23.46 17.83
C SER A 68 -2.10 23.24 16.31
N ILE A 69 -3.18 23.66 15.64
CA ILE A 69 -3.32 23.62 14.18
C ILE A 69 -2.17 24.39 13.50
N ARG A 70 -1.74 25.51 14.08
CA ARG A 70 -0.63 26.31 13.55
C ARG A 70 0.67 25.51 13.45
N LYS A 71 0.96 24.68 14.45
CA LYS A 71 2.13 23.81 14.45
C LYS A 71 2.00 22.72 13.38
N SER A 72 0.86 22.03 13.33
CA SER A 72 0.62 20.99 12.32
C SER A 72 0.72 21.55 10.90
N LEU A 73 0.15 22.73 10.63
CA LEU A 73 0.27 23.38 9.33
C LEU A 73 1.72 23.77 9.01
N LYS A 74 2.48 24.29 9.99
CA LYS A 74 3.90 24.60 9.80
C LYS A 74 4.73 23.34 9.49
N GLU A 75 4.47 22.22 10.17
CA GLU A 75 5.12 20.93 9.89
C GLU A 75 4.74 20.40 8.51
N LEU A 76 3.47 20.55 8.13
CA LEU A 76 2.95 20.13 6.83
C LEU A 76 3.56 20.93 5.67
N THR A 77 3.65 22.25 5.80
CA THR A 77 4.19 23.14 4.75
C THR A 77 5.71 23.29 4.79
N ALA A 78 6.40 22.70 5.77
CA ALA A 78 7.86 22.74 5.83
C ALA A 78 8.49 22.09 4.58
N GLU A 79 9.18 22.90 3.78
CA GLU A 79 9.85 22.45 2.57
C GLU A 79 11.16 21.72 2.90
N ARG A 80 11.52 20.79 2.02
CA ARG A 80 12.84 20.15 1.99
C ARG A 80 13.46 20.53 0.65
N HIS A 81 14.78 20.70 0.63
CA HIS A 81 15.52 20.93 -0.60
C HIS A 81 16.53 19.81 -0.79
N SER A 82 16.18 18.85 -1.64
CA SER A 82 16.99 17.67 -1.95
C SER A 82 16.70 17.20 -3.36
N LYS A 83 17.71 16.69 -4.08
CA LYS A 83 17.48 16.01 -5.38
C LYS A 83 16.50 14.83 -5.26
N LEU A 84 16.34 14.28 -4.06
CA LEU A 84 15.41 13.17 -3.82
C LEU A 84 13.95 13.62 -3.68
N ASP A 85 13.65 14.92 -3.73
CA ASP A 85 12.27 15.41 -3.66
C ASP A 85 11.42 14.93 -4.86
N VAL A 86 12.06 14.45 -5.95
CA VAL A 86 11.37 13.77 -7.06
C VAL A 86 10.55 12.56 -6.61
N VAL A 87 10.96 11.89 -5.52
CA VAL A 87 10.22 10.76 -4.93
C VAL A 87 8.82 11.17 -4.49
N ASP A 88 8.61 12.44 -4.09
CA ASP A 88 7.31 12.94 -3.67
C ASP A 88 6.33 13.02 -4.86
N VAL A 89 6.83 13.27 -6.08
CA VAL A 89 6.02 13.20 -7.33
C VAL A 89 5.59 11.77 -7.61
N PHE A 90 6.53 10.81 -7.59
CA PHE A 90 6.22 9.39 -7.80
C PHE A 90 5.19 8.88 -6.79
N ARG A 91 5.32 9.30 -5.52
CA ARG A 91 4.38 8.94 -4.45
C ARG A 91 2.96 9.46 -4.76
N PHE A 92 2.85 10.69 -5.23
CA PHE A 92 1.58 11.29 -5.59
C PHE A 92 0.93 10.59 -6.81
N VAL A 93 1.71 10.33 -7.87
CA VAL A 93 1.21 9.60 -9.05
C VAL A 93 0.75 8.19 -8.66
N ALA A 94 1.50 7.51 -7.80
CA ALA A 94 1.15 6.17 -7.32
C ALA A 94 -0.21 6.13 -6.61
N ILE A 95 -0.49 7.08 -5.70
CA ILE A 95 -1.78 7.08 -4.99
C ILE A 95 -2.95 7.39 -5.92
N LEU A 96 -2.77 8.29 -6.89
CA LEU A 96 -3.83 8.57 -7.87
C LEU A 96 -4.21 7.33 -8.67
N TRP A 97 -3.23 6.50 -9.01
CA TRP A 97 -3.48 5.26 -9.74
C TRP A 97 -4.25 4.23 -8.89
N VAL A 98 -3.92 4.13 -7.59
CA VAL A 98 -4.66 3.31 -6.62
C VAL A 98 -6.11 3.79 -6.45
N MET A 99 -6.31 5.11 -6.31
CA MET A 99 -7.64 5.71 -6.22
C MET A 99 -8.47 5.47 -7.48
N LEU A 100 -7.85 5.58 -8.65
CA LEU A 100 -8.50 5.33 -9.93
C LEU A 100 -8.99 3.89 -10.05
N ASN A 101 -8.15 2.91 -9.67
CA ASN A 101 -8.54 1.51 -9.60
C ASN A 101 -9.77 1.32 -8.70
N HIS A 102 -9.67 1.75 -7.44
CA HIS A 102 -10.72 1.52 -6.46
C HIS A 102 -12.03 2.25 -6.77
N THR A 103 -11.94 3.41 -7.44
CA THR A 103 -13.14 4.10 -7.95
C THR A 103 -13.83 3.29 -9.04
N GLY A 104 -13.04 2.66 -9.92
CA GLY A 104 -13.54 1.81 -10.99
C GLY A 104 -14.11 0.48 -10.52
N SER A 105 -13.60 -0.08 -9.42
CA SER A 105 -14.09 -1.33 -8.81
C SER A 105 -15.11 -1.08 -7.70
N GLU A 106 -14.69 -0.64 -6.51
CA GLU A 106 -15.54 -0.51 -5.33
C GLU A 106 -16.43 0.74 -5.33
N GLY A 107 -16.12 1.73 -6.16
CA GLY A 107 -16.95 2.92 -6.34
C GLY A 107 -18.27 2.65 -7.07
N ARG A 108 -18.38 1.52 -7.76
CA ARG A 108 -19.57 1.15 -8.53
C ARG A 108 -20.42 0.08 -7.83
N VAL A 109 -21.70 0.38 -7.64
CA VAL A 109 -22.66 -0.49 -6.97
C VAL A 109 -22.90 -1.76 -7.78
N ASP A 110 -22.94 -1.70 -9.10
CA ASP A 110 -23.13 -2.89 -9.93
C ASP A 110 -21.99 -3.89 -9.84
N ILE A 111 -20.74 -3.43 -9.72
CA ILE A 111 -19.58 -4.28 -9.46
C ILE A 111 -19.67 -4.90 -8.07
N LEU A 112 -20.06 -4.11 -7.07
CA LEU A 112 -20.30 -4.64 -5.73
C LEU A 112 -21.42 -5.71 -5.80
N ASP A 113 -22.58 -5.43 -6.38
CA ASP A 113 -23.71 -6.37 -6.40
C ASP A 113 -23.62 -7.45 -7.50
N ARG A 114 -22.51 -7.50 -8.25
CA ARG A 114 -22.28 -8.42 -9.39
C ARG A 114 -23.44 -8.43 -10.40
N LEU A 115 -23.99 -7.25 -10.68
CA LEU A 115 -25.07 -7.10 -11.65
C LEU A 115 -24.52 -7.25 -13.07
N PRO A 116 -25.31 -7.73 -14.06
CA PRO A 116 -24.86 -7.87 -15.45
C PRO A 116 -24.31 -6.58 -16.08
N SER A 117 -24.74 -5.40 -15.60
CA SER A 117 -24.19 -4.11 -16.06
C SER A 117 -22.71 -3.92 -15.72
N ALA A 118 -22.21 -4.59 -14.67
CA ALA A 118 -20.81 -4.59 -14.30
C ALA A 118 -19.94 -5.23 -15.38
N ASP A 119 -20.40 -6.31 -16.01
CA ASP A 119 -19.64 -7.01 -17.05
C ASP A 119 -19.54 -6.16 -18.31
N ALA A 120 -20.62 -5.44 -18.67
CA ALA A 120 -20.58 -4.48 -19.77
C ALA A 120 -19.57 -3.36 -19.52
N PHE A 121 -19.53 -2.80 -18.30
CA PHE A 121 -18.56 -1.78 -17.93
C PHE A 121 -17.12 -2.31 -17.92
N LYS A 122 -16.88 -3.48 -17.29
CA LYS A 122 -15.56 -4.13 -17.28
C LYS A 122 -15.05 -4.38 -18.68
N LYS A 123 -15.90 -4.92 -19.57
CA LYS A 123 -15.57 -5.14 -20.98
C LYS A 123 -15.23 -3.83 -21.68
N ALA A 124 -16.02 -2.78 -21.49
CA ALA A 124 -15.75 -1.47 -22.10
C ALA A 124 -14.45 -0.83 -21.61
N VAL A 125 -14.08 -1.03 -20.34
CA VAL A 125 -12.80 -0.60 -19.79
C VAL A 125 -11.65 -1.41 -20.39
N HIS A 126 -11.76 -2.73 -20.35
CA HIS A 126 -10.77 -3.68 -20.84
C HIS A 126 -10.46 -3.48 -22.33
N ASP A 127 -11.50 -3.30 -23.15
CA ASP A 127 -11.38 -3.14 -24.61
C ASP A 127 -10.95 -1.73 -25.02
N HIS A 128 -10.83 -0.79 -24.08
CA HIS A 128 -10.40 0.57 -24.41
C HIS A 128 -8.92 0.56 -24.85
N PRO A 129 -8.58 1.04 -26.07
CA PRO A 129 -7.25 0.86 -26.66
C PRO A 129 -6.11 1.51 -25.88
N ILE A 130 -6.38 2.63 -25.21
CA ILE A 130 -5.41 3.38 -24.39
C ILE A 130 -5.52 3.01 -22.91
N PHE A 131 -6.72 3.05 -22.33
CA PHE A 131 -6.88 2.95 -20.87
C PHE A 131 -7.11 1.53 -20.34
N GLY A 132 -7.40 0.54 -21.20
CA GLY A 132 -7.64 -0.84 -20.77
C GLY A 132 -6.43 -1.44 -20.06
N ALA A 133 -5.27 -1.44 -20.71
CA ALA A 133 -4.03 -1.93 -20.09
C ALA A 133 -3.60 -1.08 -18.87
N LEU A 134 -3.79 0.25 -18.93
CA LEU A 134 -3.44 1.15 -17.82
C LEU A 134 -4.26 0.87 -16.56
N LEU A 135 -5.56 0.61 -16.71
CA LEU A 135 -6.46 0.29 -15.61
C LEU A 135 -6.33 -1.18 -15.19
N GLY A 136 -6.12 -2.05 -16.17
CA GLY A 136 -5.87 -3.47 -16.01
C GLY A 136 -4.62 -3.80 -15.18
N ASN A 137 -3.59 -2.95 -15.24
CA ASN A 137 -2.37 -3.03 -14.44
C ASN A 137 -2.30 -1.97 -13.34
N SER A 138 -3.42 -1.38 -12.93
CA SER A 138 -3.40 -0.28 -11.95
C SER A 138 -2.82 -0.64 -10.59
N ALA A 139 -2.80 -1.92 -10.24
CA ALA A 139 -2.07 -2.45 -9.10
C ALA A 139 -0.54 -2.21 -9.15
N LEU A 140 0.02 -1.78 -10.29
CA LEU A 140 1.43 -1.35 -10.40
C LEU A 140 1.71 -0.04 -9.64
N GLY A 141 0.68 0.76 -9.32
CA GLY A 141 0.83 1.91 -8.43
C GLY A 141 1.43 1.52 -7.07
N VAL A 142 1.08 0.34 -6.56
CA VAL A 142 1.64 -0.22 -5.31
C VAL A 142 3.14 -0.52 -5.43
N GLU A 143 3.62 -0.90 -6.61
CA GLU A 143 5.05 -1.20 -6.81
C GLU A 143 5.91 0.06 -6.71
N ILE A 144 5.37 1.21 -7.11
CA ILE A 144 6.03 2.50 -6.88
C ILE A 144 6.22 2.70 -5.37
N PHE A 145 5.18 2.48 -4.56
CA PHE A 145 5.31 2.60 -3.11
C PHE A 145 6.36 1.64 -2.52
N LEU A 146 6.46 0.39 -3.01
CA LEU A 146 7.49 -0.55 -2.58
C LEU A 146 8.90 -0.08 -2.92
N VAL A 147 9.12 0.40 -4.15
CA VAL A 147 10.41 0.97 -4.57
C VAL A 147 10.80 2.14 -3.66
N LEU A 148 9.86 3.05 -3.40
CA LEU A 148 10.10 4.21 -2.54
C LEU A 148 10.36 3.79 -1.09
N SER A 149 9.64 2.81 -0.57
CA SER A 149 9.81 2.30 0.79
C SER A 149 11.19 1.66 0.99
N GLY A 150 11.61 0.79 0.07
CA GLY A 150 12.94 0.18 0.09
C GLY A 150 14.06 1.21 -0.01
N LEU A 151 13.92 2.20 -0.89
CA LEU A 151 14.88 3.30 -1.06
C LEU A 151 15.06 4.09 0.24
N LEU A 152 13.95 4.51 0.86
CA LEU A 152 13.98 5.32 2.07
C LEU A 152 14.43 4.50 3.29
N ALA A 153 14.11 3.21 3.34
CA ALA A 153 14.59 2.28 4.36
C ALA A 153 16.13 2.17 4.31
N ALA A 154 16.69 1.93 3.12
CA ALA A 154 18.13 1.86 2.90
C ALA A 154 18.84 3.13 3.34
N ARG A 155 18.35 4.30 2.92
CA ARG A 155 18.95 5.60 3.32
C ARG A 155 18.87 5.85 4.81
N SER A 156 17.76 5.48 5.45
CA SER A 156 17.58 5.70 6.89
C SER A 156 18.49 4.80 7.72
N TRP A 157 18.60 3.52 7.36
CA TRP A 157 19.49 2.56 8.00
C TRP A 157 20.97 2.93 7.80
N LEU A 158 21.38 3.21 6.56
CA LEU A 158 22.80 3.39 6.24
C LEU A 158 23.44 4.63 6.90
N ARG A 159 22.65 5.58 7.39
CA ARG A 159 23.16 6.73 8.17
C ARG A 159 23.82 6.32 9.49
N LEU A 160 23.41 5.19 10.07
CA LEU A 160 23.88 4.69 11.36
C LEU A 160 24.38 3.24 11.23
N ALA A 161 24.89 2.86 10.04
CA ALA A 161 25.27 1.49 9.71
C ALA A 161 26.37 0.90 10.61
N ASP A 162 27.20 1.75 11.20
CA ASP A 162 28.32 1.34 12.06
C ASP A 162 27.91 1.07 13.52
N GLN A 163 26.65 1.38 13.88
CA GLN A 163 26.13 1.05 15.21
C GLN A 163 25.90 -0.47 15.35
N PRO A 164 25.91 -1.00 16.59
CA PRO A 164 25.58 -2.40 16.85
C PRO A 164 24.21 -2.77 16.25
N PHE A 165 24.15 -3.93 15.58
CA PHE A 165 23.00 -4.32 14.75
C PHE A 165 21.69 -4.33 15.53
N TRP A 166 21.60 -5.05 16.66
CA TRP A 166 20.32 -5.23 17.37
C TRP A 166 19.74 -3.95 17.98
N PRO A 167 20.51 -3.10 18.70
CA PRO A 167 19.99 -1.82 19.18
C PRO A 167 19.57 -0.87 18.04
N HIS A 168 20.29 -0.88 16.92
CA HIS A 168 19.92 -0.10 15.75
C HIS A 168 18.66 -0.65 15.07
N PHE A 169 18.55 -1.98 14.92
CA PHE A 169 17.38 -2.70 14.43
C PHE A 169 16.13 -2.34 15.22
N SER A 170 16.15 -2.47 16.56
CA SER A 170 15.00 -2.18 17.40
C SER A 170 14.54 -0.72 17.24
N ARG A 171 15.47 0.24 17.26
CA ARG A 171 15.15 1.67 17.05
C ARG A 171 14.62 1.94 15.64
N PHE A 172 15.15 1.26 14.64
CA PHE A 172 14.73 1.40 13.24
C PHE A 172 13.28 0.94 13.04
N ILE A 173 12.92 -0.24 13.57
CA ILE A 173 11.53 -0.75 13.52
C ILE A 173 10.60 0.13 14.35
N PHE A 174 11.01 0.47 15.57
CA PHE A 174 10.18 1.25 16.49
C PHE A 174 9.84 2.64 15.94
N ARG A 175 10.81 3.34 15.33
CA ARG A 175 10.58 4.62 14.64
C ARG A 175 9.51 4.53 13.57
N ARG A 176 9.49 3.45 12.79
CA ARG A 176 8.47 3.25 11.75
C ARG A 176 7.10 2.98 12.36
N LEU A 177 7.03 2.15 13.40
CA LEU A 177 5.77 1.89 14.11
C LEU A 177 5.17 3.17 14.69
N LEU A 178 5.97 3.99 15.37
CA LEU A 178 5.49 5.28 15.91
C LEU A 178 4.99 6.24 14.85
N ARG A 179 5.50 6.15 13.63
CA ARG A 179 5.03 6.96 12.49
C ARG A 179 3.69 6.46 11.95
N LEU A 180 3.50 5.15 11.82
CA LEU A 180 2.33 4.57 11.15
C LEU A 180 1.14 4.33 12.09
N ALA A 181 1.42 3.90 13.32
CA ALA A 181 0.42 3.43 14.28
C ALA A 181 -0.64 4.49 14.64
N PRO A 182 -0.33 5.78 14.88
CA PRO A 182 -1.35 6.74 15.29
C PRO A 182 -2.49 6.87 14.28
N SER A 183 -2.15 7.12 13.01
CA SER A 183 -3.15 7.24 11.95
C SER A 183 -3.86 5.91 11.69
N MET A 184 -3.14 4.78 11.71
CA MET A 184 -3.73 3.46 11.53
C MET A 184 -4.77 3.15 12.61
N PHE A 185 -4.42 3.34 13.89
CA PHE A 185 -5.29 2.98 15.01
C PHE A 185 -6.54 3.86 15.04
N ALA A 186 -6.37 5.17 14.84
CA ALA A 186 -7.49 6.09 14.74
C ALA A 186 -8.38 5.76 13.54
N PHE A 187 -7.79 5.42 12.39
CA PHE A 187 -8.54 5.05 11.19
C PHE A 187 -9.35 3.77 11.43
N VAL A 188 -8.71 2.70 11.91
CA VAL A 188 -9.39 1.42 12.18
C VAL A 188 -10.52 1.64 13.18
N PHE A 189 -10.29 2.37 14.27
CA PHE A 189 -11.32 2.71 15.26
C PHE A 189 -12.53 3.41 14.63
N ILE A 190 -12.30 4.42 13.78
CA ILE A 190 -13.37 5.14 13.10
C ILE A 190 -14.08 4.25 12.08
N ALA A 191 -13.31 3.54 11.24
CA ALA A 191 -13.80 2.73 10.14
C ALA A 191 -14.64 1.53 10.59
N THR A 192 -14.29 0.91 11.72
CA THR A 192 -15.08 -0.16 12.32
C THR A 192 -16.16 0.35 13.26
N GLY A 193 -16.07 1.61 13.69
CA GLY A 193 -16.95 2.20 14.70
C GLY A 193 -18.36 2.55 14.21
N PRO A 194 -19.27 2.87 15.15
CA PRO A 194 -20.67 3.17 14.86
C PRO A 194 -20.85 4.45 14.01
N ILE A 195 -19.89 5.37 14.05
CA ILE A 195 -19.90 6.60 13.22
C ILE A 195 -19.86 6.23 11.73
N MET A 196 -18.92 5.37 11.34
CA MET A 196 -18.79 4.94 9.93
C MET A 196 -19.99 4.11 9.50
N GLN A 197 -20.51 3.25 10.38
CA GLN A 197 -21.71 2.47 10.10
C GLN A 197 -22.93 3.35 9.83
N TYR A 198 -23.09 4.45 10.57
CA TYR A 198 -24.20 5.39 10.35
C TYR A 198 -24.02 6.20 9.05
N LEU A 199 -22.82 6.70 8.78
CA LEU A 199 -22.56 7.56 7.62
C LEU A 199 -22.43 6.79 6.30
N LEU A 200 -21.80 5.62 6.33
CA LEU A 200 -21.50 4.80 5.15
C LEU A 200 -21.85 3.32 5.41
N PRO A 201 -23.14 2.98 5.58
CA PRO A 201 -23.57 1.62 5.88
C PRO A 201 -23.13 0.61 4.82
N ARG A 202 -23.04 1.04 3.55
CA ARG A 202 -22.54 0.22 2.45
C ARG A 202 -21.06 -0.15 2.62
N TYR A 203 -20.20 0.82 2.97
CA TYR A 203 -18.80 0.56 3.31
C TYR A 203 -18.69 -0.46 4.44
N THR A 204 -19.47 -0.30 5.51
CA THR A 204 -19.48 -1.24 6.64
C THR A 204 -19.90 -2.64 6.19
N SER A 205 -20.97 -2.77 5.42
CA SER A 205 -21.45 -4.08 4.95
C SER A 205 -20.45 -4.81 4.04
N SER A 206 -19.65 -4.08 3.28
CA SER A 206 -18.73 -4.62 2.26
C SER A 206 -17.28 -4.81 2.73
N MET A 207 -16.79 -3.91 3.59
CA MET A 207 -15.37 -3.87 4.00
C MET A 207 -15.16 -4.33 5.45
N ILE A 208 -16.18 -4.22 6.29
CA ILE A 208 -16.09 -4.45 7.74
C ILE A 208 -16.77 -5.76 8.16
N SER A 209 -17.77 -6.24 7.41
CA SER A 209 -18.53 -7.45 7.77
C SER A 209 -17.66 -8.70 7.93
N ALA A 210 -16.56 -8.81 7.19
CA ALA A 210 -15.59 -9.92 7.28
C ALA A 210 -14.52 -9.75 8.38
N CYS A 211 -14.56 -8.65 9.16
CA CYS A 211 -13.44 -8.32 10.04
C CYS A 211 -13.29 -9.22 11.26
N GLY A 212 -14.38 -9.44 12.01
CA GLY A 212 -14.27 -10.04 13.34
C GLY A 212 -13.17 -9.40 14.20
N THR A 213 -12.75 -10.06 15.29
CA THR A 213 -11.67 -9.55 16.14
C THR A 213 -10.30 -9.75 15.49
N SER A 214 -10.09 -10.91 14.84
CA SER A 214 -8.80 -11.28 14.23
C SER A 214 -8.44 -10.42 13.03
N GLY A 215 -9.40 -10.09 12.16
CA GLY A 215 -9.19 -9.20 11.01
C GLY A 215 -8.83 -7.78 11.45
N ILE A 216 -9.52 -7.22 12.46
CA ILE A 216 -9.18 -5.91 13.04
C ILE A 216 -7.76 -5.94 13.61
N LEU A 217 -7.44 -6.94 14.44
CA LEU A 217 -6.13 -7.07 15.07
C LEU A 217 -5.00 -7.20 14.04
N SER A 218 -5.27 -7.84 12.90
CA SER A 218 -4.28 -7.98 11.83
C SER A 218 -3.85 -6.63 11.24
N HIS A 219 -4.72 -5.62 11.18
CA HIS A 219 -4.34 -4.27 10.73
C HIS A 219 -3.47 -3.56 11.76
N LEU A 220 -3.80 -3.72 13.05
CA LEU A 220 -3.05 -3.11 14.15
C LEU A 220 -1.65 -3.73 14.31
N THR A 221 -1.51 -5.01 13.96
CA THR A 221 -0.24 -5.75 14.00
C THR A 221 0.50 -5.76 12.66
N PHE A 222 -0.01 -5.06 11.64
CA PHE A 222 0.52 -5.06 10.27
C PHE A 222 0.66 -6.46 9.67
N THR A 223 -0.28 -7.37 9.94
CA THR A 223 -0.34 -8.74 9.39
C THR A 223 -1.56 -8.96 8.50
N SER A 224 -2.25 -7.90 8.07
CA SER A 224 -3.50 -7.98 7.31
C SER A 224 -3.36 -8.64 5.94
N ASN A 225 -2.19 -8.58 5.33
CA ASN A 225 -1.87 -9.35 4.12
C ASN A 225 -1.85 -10.87 4.35
N PHE A 226 -1.88 -11.33 5.59
CA PHE A 226 -1.98 -12.75 5.91
C PHE A 226 -3.39 -13.30 6.07
N GLN A 227 -4.39 -12.43 6.06
CA GLN A 227 -5.79 -12.84 6.21
C GLN A 227 -6.21 -13.84 5.13
N ALA A 228 -7.11 -14.75 5.51
CA ALA A 228 -7.85 -15.56 4.55
C ALA A 228 -8.96 -14.71 3.90
N THR A 229 -9.38 -15.10 2.70
CA THR A 229 -10.52 -14.47 2.03
C THR A 229 -11.86 -14.95 2.64
N PRO A 230 -12.88 -14.09 2.75
CA PRO A 230 -12.88 -12.65 2.45
C PRO A 230 -12.07 -11.86 3.48
N THR A 231 -11.40 -10.80 3.01
CA THR A 231 -10.49 -9.98 3.82
C THR A 231 -11.19 -8.80 4.46
N CYS A 232 -10.90 -8.54 5.74
CA CYS A 232 -11.21 -7.30 6.44
C CYS A 232 -10.45 -6.12 5.83
N MET A 233 -11.14 -5.08 5.35
CA MET A 233 -10.52 -3.90 4.73
C MET A 233 -9.36 -4.29 3.80
N GLY A 234 -9.67 -5.19 2.85
CA GLY A 234 -8.66 -5.86 2.02
C GLY A 234 -7.69 -4.89 1.37
N TYR A 235 -8.16 -3.73 0.92
CA TYR A 235 -7.35 -2.67 0.31
C TYR A 235 -6.13 -2.21 1.13
N LEU A 236 -6.10 -2.40 2.46
CA LEU A 236 -4.98 -2.04 3.34
C LEU A 236 -3.84 -3.07 3.41
N TRP A 237 -3.98 -4.21 2.73
CA TRP A 237 -3.05 -5.33 2.76
C TRP A 237 -1.59 -4.91 2.54
N TYR A 238 -1.37 -3.91 1.69
CA TYR A 238 -0.05 -3.43 1.32
C TYR A 238 0.77 -3.00 2.54
N LEU A 239 0.13 -2.40 3.55
CA LEU A 239 0.81 -1.90 4.74
C LEU A 239 1.41 -3.03 5.58
N GLY A 240 0.75 -4.19 5.61
CA GLY A 240 1.32 -5.38 6.22
C GLY A 240 2.55 -5.83 5.46
N LEU A 241 2.39 -6.11 4.16
CA LEU A 241 3.49 -6.56 3.29
C LEU A 241 4.72 -5.65 3.40
N ASP A 242 4.52 -4.34 3.31
CA ASP A 242 5.57 -3.34 3.40
C ASP A 242 6.27 -3.35 4.76
N MET A 243 5.54 -3.54 5.87
CA MET A 243 6.13 -3.70 7.20
C MET A 243 7.00 -4.96 7.28
N GLN A 244 6.57 -6.10 6.75
CA GLN A 244 7.41 -7.31 6.74
C GLN A 244 8.70 -7.12 5.94
N LEU A 245 8.61 -6.50 4.77
CA LEU A 245 9.80 -6.21 3.96
C LEU A 245 10.71 -5.18 4.64
N PHE A 246 10.15 -4.22 5.36
CA PHE A 246 10.92 -3.28 6.18
C PHE A 246 11.63 -3.96 7.34
N ILE A 247 10.99 -4.93 8.01
CA ILE A 247 11.61 -5.75 9.05
C ILE A 247 12.77 -6.58 8.47
N ALA A 248 12.65 -7.09 7.24
CA ALA A 248 13.71 -7.84 6.57
C ALA A 248 14.86 -6.95 6.04
N ALA A 249 14.59 -5.68 5.73
CA ALA A 249 15.53 -4.77 5.09
C ALA A 249 16.90 -4.62 5.79
N PRO A 250 16.99 -4.47 7.13
CA PRO A 250 18.26 -4.40 7.85
C PRO A 250 19.22 -5.56 7.60
N PHE A 251 18.71 -6.78 7.39
CA PHE A 251 19.56 -7.95 7.14
C PHE A 251 20.27 -7.85 5.78
N PHE A 252 19.52 -7.48 4.73
CA PHE A 252 20.09 -7.22 3.41
C PHE A 252 21.07 -6.05 3.44
N LEU A 253 20.72 -4.96 4.13
CA LEU A 253 21.53 -3.75 4.23
C LEU A 253 22.81 -3.97 5.06
N HIS A 254 22.73 -4.76 6.13
CA HIS A 254 23.91 -5.14 6.90
C HIS A 254 24.88 -5.96 6.06
N LEU A 255 24.37 -6.92 5.27
CA LEU A 255 25.20 -7.70 4.35
C LEU A 255 25.78 -6.83 3.23
N LEU A 256 24.99 -5.92 2.65
CA LEU A 256 25.48 -4.93 1.67
C LEU A 256 26.56 -4.00 2.24
N HIS A 257 26.47 -3.62 3.52
CA HIS A 257 27.48 -2.79 4.19
C HIS A 257 28.77 -3.55 4.46
N LYS A 258 28.68 -4.78 4.97
CA LYS A 258 29.86 -5.58 5.37
C LYS A 258 30.53 -6.28 4.20
N VAL A 259 29.75 -6.88 3.30
CA VAL A 259 30.25 -7.66 2.16
C VAL A 259 29.38 -7.38 0.92
N PRO A 260 29.58 -6.25 0.23
CA PRO A 260 28.70 -5.79 -0.85
C PRO A 260 28.40 -6.87 -1.90
N ARG A 261 29.41 -7.62 -2.37
CA ARG A 261 29.23 -8.70 -3.36
C ARG A 261 28.23 -9.76 -2.89
N ARG A 262 28.31 -10.19 -1.64
CA ARG A 262 27.35 -11.15 -1.06
C ARG A 262 25.98 -10.51 -0.89
N GLY A 263 25.92 -9.24 -0.47
CA GLY A 263 24.66 -8.50 -0.35
C GLY A 263 23.90 -8.42 -1.68
N PHE A 264 24.58 -8.03 -2.76
CA PHE A 264 24.00 -8.02 -4.11
C PHE A 264 23.56 -9.41 -4.57
N ALA A 265 24.41 -10.44 -4.37
CA ALA A 265 24.07 -11.81 -4.75
C ALA A 265 22.84 -12.33 -3.99
N THR A 266 22.76 -12.10 -2.67
CA THR A 266 21.61 -12.50 -1.85
C THR A 266 20.34 -11.82 -2.33
N ILE A 267 20.36 -10.51 -2.58
CA ILE A 267 19.19 -9.79 -3.11
C ILE A 267 18.77 -10.37 -4.47
N PHE A 268 19.72 -10.56 -5.40
CA PHE A 268 19.43 -11.11 -6.72
C PHE A 268 18.77 -12.49 -6.63
N VAL A 269 19.33 -13.39 -5.81
CA VAL A 269 18.75 -14.72 -5.57
C VAL A 269 17.36 -14.62 -4.95
N THR A 270 17.14 -13.75 -3.96
CA THR A 270 15.81 -13.55 -3.35
C THR A 270 14.78 -13.07 -4.37
N VAL A 271 15.13 -12.13 -5.24
CA VAL A 271 14.24 -11.66 -6.32
C VAL A 271 13.94 -12.77 -7.31
N LEU A 272 14.93 -13.58 -7.69
CA LEU A 272 14.75 -14.71 -8.60
C LEU A 272 13.83 -15.78 -7.98
N VAL A 273 14.07 -16.16 -6.73
CA VAL A 273 13.21 -17.09 -5.99
C VAL A 273 11.78 -16.55 -5.90
N SER A 274 11.62 -15.24 -5.67
CA SER A 274 10.31 -14.59 -5.64
C SER A 274 9.55 -14.73 -6.96
N ALA A 275 10.22 -14.48 -8.08
CA ALA A 275 9.64 -14.65 -9.41
C ALA A 275 9.26 -16.11 -9.71
N VAL A 276 10.12 -17.06 -9.32
CA VAL A 276 9.84 -18.50 -9.46
C VAL A 276 8.64 -18.91 -8.62
N LEU A 277 8.57 -18.50 -7.36
CA LEU A 277 7.40 -18.76 -6.51
C LEU A 277 6.13 -18.18 -7.14
N ARG A 278 6.18 -16.93 -7.62
CA ARG A 278 5.07 -16.28 -8.31
C ARG A 278 4.60 -17.09 -9.53
N SER A 279 5.53 -17.59 -10.35
CA SER A 279 5.21 -18.49 -11.47
C SER A 279 4.58 -19.81 -11.01
N GLY A 280 5.05 -20.39 -9.89
CA GLY A 280 4.50 -21.61 -9.32
C GLY A 280 3.04 -21.44 -8.89
N TYR A 281 2.73 -20.37 -8.15
CA TYR A 281 1.35 -20.04 -7.74
C TYR A 281 0.44 -19.81 -8.96
N CYS A 282 0.93 -19.02 -9.92
CA CYS A 282 0.23 -18.73 -11.16
C CYS A 282 -0.18 -20.02 -11.92
N ILE A 283 0.74 -20.97 -12.06
CA ILE A 283 0.50 -22.24 -12.74
C ILE A 283 -0.42 -23.14 -11.92
N SER A 284 -0.13 -23.31 -10.62
CA SER A 284 -0.85 -24.26 -9.76
C SER A 284 -2.32 -23.90 -9.55
N TYR A 285 -2.65 -22.61 -9.65
CA TYR A 285 -4.02 -22.11 -9.50
C TYR A 285 -4.69 -21.76 -10.83
N GLU A 286 -4.00 -21.93 -11.97
CA GLU A 286 -4.50 -21.56 -13.31
C GLU A 286 -4.90 -20.08 -13.40
N THR A 287 -4.01 -19.21 -12.94
CA THR A 287 -4.25 -17.77 -12.84
C THR A 287 -3.26 -16.93 -13.63
N CYS A 288 -2.54 -17.54 -14.56
CA CYS A 288 -1.51 -16.84 -15.35
C CYS A 288 -2.03 -15.87 -16.40
N ASN A 289 -3.29 -16.02 -16.81
CA ASN A 289 -3.99 -15.13 -17.73
C ASN A 289 -4.95 -14.17 -16.99
N LYS A 290 -4.82 -14.03 -15.66
CA LYS A 290 -5.69 -13.18 -14.84
C LYS A 290 -4.92 -11.99 -14.31
N SER A 291 -5.57 -10.84 -14.27
CA SER A 291 -4.97 -9.66 -13.67
C SER A 291 -5.14 -9.65 -12.14
N ASP A 292 -4.18 -9.06 -11.44
CA ASP A 292 -4.28 -8.84 -10.00
C ASP A 292 -5.41 -7.86 -9.62
N VAL A 293 -5.95 -7.10 -10.58
CA VAL A 293 -7.15 -6.25 -10.37
C VAL A 293 -8.45 -7.06 -10.31
N ASP A 294 -8.40 -8.34 -10.66
CA ASP A 294 -9.56 -9.25 -10.62
C ASP A 294 -9.82 -9.82 -9.21
N ILE A 295 -9.04 -9.40 -8.20
CA ILE A 295 -9.24 -9.81 -6.79
C ILE A 295 -10.35 -8.96 -6.17
N PRO A 296 -11.51 -9.54 -5.77
CA PRO A 296 -12.49 -8.82 -5.00
C PRO A 296 -12.02 -8.69 -3.56
N PHE A 297 -11.80 -7.46 -3.10
CA PHE A 297 -11.53 -7.15 -1.69
C PHE A 297 -12.81 -7.03 -0.86
N ILE A 298 -13.94 -7.56 -1.35
CA ILE A 298 -15.28 -7.30 -0.84
C ILE A 298 -15.95 -8.60 -0.39
N SER A 299 -16.62 -8.55 0.77
CA SER A 299 -17.58 -9.57 1.21
C SER A 299 -19.00 -9.21 0.77
N TYR A 300 -19.79 -10.22 0.36
CA TYR A 300 -21.18 -10.05 -0.07
C TYR A 300 -22.14 -10.89 0.79
N PRO A 301 -23.36 -10.39 1.05
CA PRO A 301 -24.38 -11.18 1.73
C PRO A 301 -24.76 -12.43 0.92
N GLY A 302 -24.82 -13.61 1.57
CA GLY A 302 -25.39 -14.82 0.98
C GLY A 302 -24.45 -15.76 0.21
N GLN A 303 -23.13 -15.55 0.23
CA GLN A 303 -22.16 -16.53 -0.29
C GLN A 303 -21.38 -17.22 0.82
N ASP A 304 -21.07 -18.50 0.63
CA ASP A 304 -20.24 -19.24 1.57
C ASP A 304 -18.75 -18.86 1.42
N GLN A 305 -18.04 -18.87 2.54
CA GLN A 305 -16.64 -18.46 2.64
C GLN A 305 -15.66 -19.43 1.96
N ALA A 306 -16.02 -20.71 1.80
CA ALA A 306 -15.25 -21.72 1.08
C ALA A 306 -15.32 -21.53 -0.45
N SER A 307 -16.47 -21.11 -0.98
CA SER A 307 -16.65 -20.76 -2.39
C SER A 307 -15.76 -19.58 -2.79
N LEU A 308 -15.66 -18.53 -1.97
CA LEU A 308 -14.80 -17.38 -2.28
C LEU A 308 -13.31 -17.70 -2.14
N SER A 309 -12.93 -18.53 -1.17
CA SER A 309 -11.53 -18.90 -0.98
C SER A 309 -11.00 -19.77 -2.12
N SER A 310 -11.79 -20.69 -2.65
CA SER A 310 -11.38 -21.49 -3.82
C SER A 310 -11.20 -20.64 -5.09
N ILE A 311 -12.03 -19.62 -5.32
CA ILE A 311 -11.98 -18.76 -6.51
C ILE A 311 -10.75 -17.85 -6.52
N TYR A 312 -10.33 -17.33 -5.36
CA TYR A 312 -9.32 -16.27 -5.28
C TYR A 312 -8.05 -16.63 -4.51
N ALA A 313 -7.95 -17.84 -3.93
CA ALA A 313 -6.77 -18.25 -3.16
C ALA A 313 -5.47 -18.08 -3.95
N GLY A 314 -5.46 -18.44 -5.25
CA GLY A 314 -4.30 -18.29 -6.11
C GLY A 314 -3.85 -16.84 -6.27
N LEU A 315 -4.75 -15.96 -6.74
CA LEU A 315 -4.45 -14.54 -6.94
C LEU A 315 -4.07 -13.87 -5.61
N TRP A 316 -4.83 -14.09 -4.55
CA TRP A 316 -4.55 -13.45 -3.26
C TRP A 316 -3.19 -13.86 -2.71
N ASN A 317 -2.85 -15.15 -2.74
CA ASN A 317 -1.52 -15.60 -2.30
C ASN A 317 -0.39 -15.09 -3.20
N MET A 318 -0.64 -14.95 -4.50
CA MET A 318 0.33 -14.34 -5.40
C MET A 318 0.50 -12.83 -5.14
N TYR A 319 -0.57 -12.16 -4.72
CA TYR A 319 -0.68 -10.71 -4.65
C TYR A 319 -0.28 -10.11 -3.30
N SER A 320 -0.59 -10.77 -2.19
CA SER A 320 -0.46 -10.22 -0.83
C SER A 320 0.78 -10.72 -0.06
N ARG A 321 1.43 -11.77 -0.54
CA ARG A 321 2.53 -12.40 0.20
C ARG A 321 3.87 -11.71 -0.07
N PRO A 322 4.71 -11.49 0.96
CA PRO A 322 6.02 -10.87 0.77
C PRO A 322 6.93 -11.66 -0.18
N TRP A 323 6.90 -12.99 -0.13
CA TRP A 323 7.79 -13.85 -0.92
C TRP A 323 7.45 -13.90 -2.41
N THR A 324 6.24 -13.53 -2.84
CA THR A 324 5.87 -13.42 -4.27
C THR A 324 5.95 -11.99 -4.80
N LYS A 325 6.34 -11.02 -3.95
CA LYS A 325 6.24 -9.58 -4.25
C LYS A 325 7.38 -8.73 -3.67
N CYS A 326 8.47 -9.34 -3.19
CA CYS A 326 9.58 -8.59 -2.59
C CYS A 326 10.47 -7.87 -3.63
N GLY A 327 10.40 -8.26 -4.91
CA GLY A 327 11.23 -7.73 -6.00
C GLY A 327 11.28 -6.19 -6.03
N PRO A 328 10.13 -5.51 -6.16
CA PRO A 328 10.07 -4.05 -6.22
C PRO A 328 10.67 -3.33 -5.01
N TYR A 329 10.44 -3.85 -3.80
CA TYR A 329 11.04 -3.31 -2.59
C TYR A 329 12.56 -3.46 -2.60
N LEU A 330 13.07 -4.64 -2.98
CA LEU A 330 14.51 -4.92 -3.00
C LEU A 330 15.24 -4.12 -4.09
N VAL A 331 14.59 -3.87 -5.24
CA VAL A 331 15.09 -2.93 -6.25
C VAL A 331 15.23 -1.52 -5.67
N GLY A 332 14.19 -1.05 -4.95
CA GLY A 332 14.26 0.21 -4.20
C GLY A 332 15.38 0.25 -3.18
N LEU A 333 15.58 -0.84 -2.43
CA LEU A 333 16.62 -0.99 -1.42
C LEU A 333 18.03 -0.87 -2.02
N LEU A 334 18.27 -1.51 -3.17
CA LEU A 334 19.50 -1.36 -3.94
C LEU A 334 19.72 0.08 -4.40
N LEU A 335 18.70 0.73 -4.98
CA LEU A 335 18.79 2.12 -5.39
C LEU A 335 19.15 3.02 -4.20
N GLY A 336 18.47 2.86 -3.07
CA GLY A 336 18.76 3.60 -1.84
C GLY A 336 20.19 3.39 -1.33
N TYR A 337 20.71 2.16 -1.38
CA TYR A 337 22.11 1.86 -1.09
C TYR A 337 23.07 2.61 -2.02
N LEU A 338 22.83 2.58 -3.34
CA LEU A 338 23.66 3.31 -4.31
C LEU A 338 23.68 4.82 -4.04
N THR A 339 22.53 5.41 -3.67
CA THR A 339 22.47 6.84 -3.31
C THR A 339 23.30 7.23 -2.07
N MET A 340 23.71 6.26 -1.25
CA MET A 340 24.51 6.49 -0.05
C MET A 340 26.00 6.21 -0.28
N VAL A 341 26.32 5.26 -1.15
CA VAL A 341 27.72 4.84 -1.44
C VAL A 341 28.34 5.67 -2.56
N TRP A 342 27.61 5.99 -3.63
CA TRP A 342 28.12 6.75 -4.77
C TRP A 342 28.07 8.26 -4.54
N LYS A 343 28.65 8.73 -3.43
CA LYS A 343 28.77 10.15 -3.14
C LYS A 343 29.66 10.83 -4.20
N GLY A 344 29.17 11.90 -4.81
CA GLY A 344 29.90 12.66 -5.83
C GLY A 344 29.84 12.06 -7.25
N TYR A 345 29.29 10.86 -7.42
CA TYR A 345 29.00 10.35 -8.76
C TYR A 345 27.94 11.21 -9.43
N THR A 346 28.19 11.60 -10.68
CA THR A 346 27.24 12.37 -11.48
C THR A 346 27.21 11.88 -12.91
N VAL A 347 26.06 12.05 -13.55
CA VAL A 347 25.78 11.69 -14.94
C VAL A 347 25.45 12.96 -15.70
N SER A 348 25.97 13.09 -16.93
CA SER A 348 25.67 14.24 -17.79
C SER A 348 24.17 14.37 -18.05
N GLU A 349 23.69 15.61 -18.25
CA GLU A 349 22.26 15.89 -18.48
C GLU A 349 21.69 15.09 -19.66
N ALA A 350 22.45 14.97 -20.76
CA ALA A 350 22.03 14.18 -21.93
C ALA A 350 21.86 12.69 -21.61
N THR A 351 22.78 12.11 -20.83
CA THR A 351 22.69 10.70 -20.44
C THR A 351 21.60 10.47 -19.40
N SER A 352 21.44 11.39 -18.44
CA SER A 352 20.33 11.36 -17.48
C SER A 352 18.97 11.40 -18.20
N LYS A 353 18.79 12.31 -19.16
CA LYS A 353 17.55 12.42 -19.95
C LYS A 353 17.29 11.15 -20.77
N ARG A 354 18.31 10.62 -21.46
CA ARG A 354 18.17 9.36 -22.23
C ARG A 354 17.79 8.19 -21.33
N LEU A 355 18.43 8.06 -20.17
CA LEU A 355 18.12 7.01 -19.20
C LEU A 355 16.68 7.15 -18.68
N PHE A 356 16.27 8.36 -18.29
CA PHE A 356 14.91 8.63 -17.81
C PHE A 356 13.86 8.17 -18.83
N TRP A 357 13.99 8.61 -20.09
CA TRP A 357 13.01 8.27 -21.12
C TRP A 357 13.07 6.80 -21.53
N SER A 358 14.24 6.17 -21.55
CA SER A 358 14.36 4.72 -21.81
C SER A 358 13.65 3.91 -20.73
N CYS A 359 13.83 4.29 -19.47
CA CYS A 359 13.10 3.68 -18.35
C CYS A 359 11.60 3.99 -18.41
N ALA A 360 11.19 5.20 -18.79
CA ALA A 360 9.77 5.53 -18.97
C ALA A 360 9.12 4.66 -20.06
N VAL A 361 9.81 4.45 -21.19
CA VAL A 361 9.36 3.53 -22.24
C VAL A 361 9.26 2.10 -21.72
N LEU A 362 10.24 1.62 -20.94
CA LEU A 362 10.18 0.30 -20.32
C LEU A 362 8.99 0.16 -19.35
N ALA A 363 8.71 1.19 -18.55
CA ALA A 363 7.56 1.20 -17.66
C ALA A 363 6.24 1.08 -18.45
N VAL A 364 6.09 1.89 -19.51
CA VAL A 364 4.91 1.83 -20.40
C VAL A 364 4.82 0.48 -21.10
N ALA A 365 5.92 -0.04 -21.65
CA ALA A 365 5.94 -1.36 -22.29
C ALA A 365 5.52 -2.47 -21.31
N THR A 366 5.94 -2.38 -20.05
CA THR A 366 5.54 -3.34 -19.01
C THR A 366 4.05 -3.23 -18.70
N ILE A 367 3.48 -2.01 -18.60
CA ILE A 367 2.03 -1.79 -18.39
C ILE A 367 1.22 -2.39 -19.54
N TYR A 368 1.66 -2.19 -20.79
CA TYR A 368 0.93 -2.66 -21.97
C TYR A 368 1.25 -4.12 -22.33
N GLY A 369 2.21 -4.75 -21.64
CA GLY A 369 2.52 -6.16 -21.77
C GLY A 369 1.37 -7.09 -21.34
N ILE A 370 0.33 -6.58 -20.67
CA ILE A 370 -0.86 -7.40 -20.36
C ILE A 370 -1.77 -7.64 -21.57
N LEU A 371 -1.64 -6.86 -22.65
CA LEU A 371 -2.56 -6.91 -23.79
C LEU A 371 -2.73 -8.30 -24.43
N PRO A 372 -1.70 -9.14 -24.59
CA PRO A 372 -1.89 -10.48 -25.14
C PRO A 372 -2.82 -11.36 -24.29
N GLU A 373 -2.82 -11.18 -22.96
CA GLU A 373 -3.75 -11.86 -22.04
C GLU A 373 -5.19 -11.38 -22.26
N TYR A 374 -5.35 -10.08 -22.52
CA TYR A 374 -6.63 -9.44 -22.78
C TYR A 374 -7.21 -9.81 -24.15
N TRP A 375 -6.38 -9.93 -25.18
CA TRP A 375 -6.84 -10.30 -26.52
C TRP A 375 -7.13 -11.79 -26.66
N ASN A 376 -6.53 -12.64 -25.82
CA ASN A 376 -6.66 -14.09 -25.91
C ASN A 376 -6.98 -14.72 -24.54
N PRO A 377 -8.10 -14.36 -23.90
CA PRO A 377 -8.44 -14.86 -22.56
C PRO A 377 -8.56 -16.39 -22.50
N ASP A 378 -8.98 -17.00 -23.62
CA ASP A 378 -9.19 -18.45 -23.74
C ASP A 378 -7.93 -19.24 -24.12
N ALA A 379 -6.77 -18.57 -24.31
CA ALA A 379 -5.51 -19.24 -24.68
C ALA A 379 -4.88 -20.04 -23.53
N GLY A 380 -5.47 -19.99 -22.33
CA GLY A 380 -4.99 -20.68 -21.14
C GLY A 380 -3.60 -20.20 -20.68
N THR A 381 -2.85 -21.10 -20.05
CA THR A 381 -1.51 -20.78 -19.54
C THR A 381 -0.45 -20.95 -20.63
N THR A 382 -0.10 -19.86 -21.29
CA THR A 382 1.02 -19.82 -22.25
C THR A 382 2.35 -19.50 -21.57
N ALA A 383 3.47 -19.77 -22.25
CA ALA A 383 4.80 -19.36 -21.76
C ALA A 383 4.90 -17.83 -21.56
N TYR A 384 4.21 -17.05 -22.40
CA TYR A 384 4.12 -15.60 -22.26
C TYR A 384 3.45 -15.21 -20.93
N ASN A 385 2.28 -15.78 -20.66
CA ASN A 385 1.48 -15.50 -19.46
C ASN A 385 2.28 -15.81 -18.18
N VAL A 386 3.03 -16.92 -18.18
CA VAL A 386 3.91 -17.30 -17.07
C VAL A 386 5.05 -16.29 -16.88
N LEU A 387 5.74 -15.92 -17.96
CA LEU A 387 6.87 -14.99 -17.91
C LEU A 387 6.44 -13.58 -17.54
N TYR A 388 5.37 -13.08 -18.14
CA TYR A 388 4.81 -11.78 -17.83
C TYR A 388 4.36 -11.73 -16.37
N THR A 389 3.47 -12.63 -15.94
CA THR A 389 2.95 -12.68 -14.56
C THR A 389 4.06 -12.79 -13.52
N SER A 390 5.14 -13.53 -13.79
CA SER A 390 6.25 -13.70 -12.85
C SER A 390 7.19 -12.50 -12.75
N LEU A 391 7.35 -11.69 -13.82
CA LEU A 391 8.40 -10.67 -13.91
C LEU A 391 7.89 -9.22 -13.94
N PHE A 392 6.67 -8.97 -14.43
CA PHE A 392 6.21 -7.61 -14.78
C PHE A 392 6.36 -6.60 -13.63
N ARG A 393 6.05 -6.98 -12.40
CA ARG A 393 6.19 -6.10 -11.22
C ARG A 393 7.64 -5.68 -10.97
N THR A 394 8.58 -6.63 -11.06
CA THR A 394 10.01 -6.36 -10.85
C THR A 394 10.60 -5.55 -12.01
N VAL A 395 10.20 -5.84 -13.26
CA VAL A 395 10.65 -5.08 -14.44
C VAL A 395 10.13 -3.64 -14.37
N PHE A 396 8.85 -3.45 -14.01
CA PHE A 396 8.27 -2.13 -13.78
C PHE A 396 9.01 -1.38 -12.66
N ALA A 397 9.32 -2.05 -11.55
CA ALA A 397 10.09 -1.46 -10.46
C ALA A 397 11.51 -1.04 -10.86
N LEU A 398 12.19 -1.83 -11.71
CA LEU A 398 13.49 -1.46 -12.29
C LEU A 398 13.39 -0.20 -13.15
N ALA A 399 12.31 -0.08 -13.94
CA ALA A 399 12.03 1.11 -14.72
C ALA A 399 11.84 2.35 -13.82
N ILE A 400 11.00 2.26 -12.78
CA ILE A 400 10.78 3.35 -11.82
C ILE A 400 12.08 3.73 -11.09
N ALA A 401 12.84 2.72 -10.63
CA ALA A 401 14.13 2.94 -9.98
C ALA A 401 15.13 3.61 -10.93
N GLY A 402 15.17 3.23 -12.21
CA GLY A 402 16.00 3.85 -13.23
C GLY A 402 15.63 5.32 -13.48
N MET A 403 14.34 5.66 -13.48
CA MET A 403 13.88 7.04 -13.56
C MET A 403 14.34 7.86 -12.35
N ILE A 404 14.18 7.34 -11.12
CA ILE A 404 14.65 8.02 -9.89
C ILE A 404 16.18 8.15 -9.88
N PHE A 405 16.90 7.10 -10.29
CA PHE A 405 18.35 7.10 -10.42
C PHE A 405 18.82 8.20 -11.36
N SER A 406 18.22 8.28 -12.55
CA SER A 406 18.59 9.27 -13.57
C SER A 406 18.49 10.70 -13.04
N HIS A 407 17.46 10.99 -12.25
CA HIS A 407 17.25 12.29 -11.62
C HIS A 407 18.24 12.53 -10.47
N GLN A 408 18.37 11.57 -9.54
CA GLN A 408 19.22 11.69 -8.35
C GLN A 408 20.70 11.92 -8.70
N PHE A 409 21.21 11.29 -9.76
CA PHE A 409 22.61 11.38 -10.17
C PHE A 409 22.85 12.38 -11.31
N SER A 410 21.83 13.12 -11.75
CA SER A 410 22.04 14.17 -12.77
C SER A 410 22.96 15.27 -12.26
N GLN A 411 23.85 15.77 -13.13
CA GLN A 411 24.65 16.98 -12.83
C GLN A 411 23.77 18.20 -12.57
N LYS A 412 22.65 18.32 -13.28
CA LYS A 412 21.70 19.42 -13.13
C LYS A 412 20.70 19.13 -12.02
N ASN A 413 20.55 20.08 -11.10
CA ASN A 413 19.50 20.02 -10.10
C ASN A 413 18.20 20.53 -10.73
N THR A 414 17.18 19.68 -10.76
CA THR A 414 15.83 20.11 -11.14
C THR A 414 15.05 20.30 -9.85
N THR A 415 14.54 21.51 -9.63
CA THR A 415 13.68 21.83 -8.49
C THR A 415 12.29 21.24 -8.70
N ILE A 416 11.81 20.50 -7.70
CA ILE A 416 10.43 19.99 -7.68
C ILE A 416 9.56 21.03 -6.96
N PRO A 417 8.36 21.36 -7.49
CA PRO A 417 7.44 22.26 -6.82
C PRO A 417 7.13 21.81 -5.38
N GLY A 418 7.23 22.73 -4.41
CA GLY A 418 7.07 22.43 -2.98
C GLY A 418 5.73 21.80 -2.60
N PHE A 419 4.67 22.03 -3.38
CA PHE A 419 3.35 21.43 -3.13
C PHE A 419 3.36 19.90 -3.19
N PHE A 420 4.26 19.28 -3.98
CA PHE A 420 4.41 17.82 -3.99
C PHE A 420 4.90 17.32 -2.63
N GLY A 421 5.73 18.09 -1.92
CA GLY A 421 6.14 17.76 -0.56
C GLY A 421 4.97 17.73 0.42
N ILE A 422 3.98 18.62 0.25
CA ILE A 422 2.74 18.64 1.05
C ILE A 422 1.90 17.39 0.75
N LEU A 423 1.61 17.13 -0.53
CA LEU A 423 0.82 15.98 -0.96
C LEU A 423 1.49 14.66 -0.53
N ALA A 424 2.80 14.58 -0.63
CA ALA A 424 3.57 13.40 -0.27
C ALA A 424 3.60 13.11 1.23
N LYS A 425 3.47 14.13 2.10
CA LYS A 425 3.24 13.95 3.54
C LYS A 425 1.84 13.43 3.84
N LEU A 426 0.82 13.93 3.13
CA LEU A 426 -0.57 13.52 3.29
C LEU A 426 -0.89 12.15 2.68
N THR A 427 -0.05 11.63 1.79
CA THR A 427 -0.36 10.43 1.01
C THR A 427 -0.70 9.21 1.87
N TYR A 428 -0.05 9.03 3.03
CA TYR A 428 -0.37 7.92 3.93
C TYR A 428 -1.81 8.00 4.45
N ASN A 429 -2.23 9.16 4.96
CA ASN A 429 -3.61 9.35 5.41
C ASN A 429 -4.60 9.31 4.23
N ALA A 430 -4.22 9.82 3.06
CA ALA A 430 -5.04 9.70 1.86
C ALA A 430 -5.26 8.23 1.49
N TYR A 431 -4.23 7.39 1.61
CA TYR A 431 -4.34 5.95 1.40
C TYR A 431 -5.20 5.26 2.46
N LEU A 432 -5.24 5.71 3.71
CA LEU A 432 -6.18 5.15 4.69
C LEU A 432 -7.64 5.54 4.36
N LEU A 433 -7.85 6.81 4.00
CA LEU A 433 -9.20 7.39 3.89
C LEU A 433 -9.84 7.27 2.50
N HIS A 434 -9.08 6.94 1.45
CA HIS A 434 -9.62 6.95 0.08
C HIS A 434 -10.79 5.98 -0.10
N MET A 435 -10.83 4.83 0.58
CA MET A 435 -11.92 3.88 0.41
C MET A 435 -13.25 4.39 0.96
N PRO A 436 -13.36 4.89 2.21
CA PRO A 436 -14.55 5.62 2.64
C PRO A 436 -14.98 6.71 1.64
N ILE A 437 -14.02 7.48 1.09
CA ILE A 437 -14.33 8.50 0.07
C ILE A 437 -14.89 7.86 -1.21
N VAL A 438 -14.28 6.80 -1.73
CA VAL A 438 -14.78 6.05 -2.90
C VAL A 438 -16.22 5.58 -2.69
N TYR A 439 -16.56 5.11 -1.49
CA TYR A 439 -17.94 4.68 -1.16
C TYR A 439 -18.95 5.84 -1.11
N ILE A 440 -18.51 7.09 -0.87
CA ILE A 440 -19.40 8.27 -1.04
C ILE A 440 -19.86 8.37 -2.50
N PHE A 441 -19.01 8.02 -3.47
CA PHE A 441 -19.34 8.06 -4.89
C PHE A 441 -20.28 6.92 -5.35
N ASN A 442 -20.61 5.95 -4.49
CA ASN A 442 -21.66 4.96 -4.78
C ASN A 442 -23.01 5.64 -5.07
N TRP A 443 -23.25 6.82 -4.48
CA TRP A 443 -24.47 7.60 -4.66
C TRP A 443 -24.45 8.53 -5.87
N LEU A 444 -23.33 8.60 -6.62
CA LEU A 444 -23.18 9.51 -7.75
C LEU A 444 -23.68 8.86 -9.05
N PRO A 445 -24.80 9.31 -9.65
CA PRO A 445 -25.34 8.71 -10.86
C PRO A 445 -24.34 8.69 -12.02
N PHE A 446 -23.51 9.75 -12.16
CA PHE A 446 -22.46 9.83 -13.17
C PHE A 446 -21.48 8.65 -13.14
N LEU A 447 -21.12 8.16 -11.94
CA LEU A 447 -20.27 6.99 -11.81
C LEU A 447 -21.05 5.70 -12.08
N GLN A 448 -22.28 5.60 -11.59
CA GLN A 448 -23.07 4.37 -11.71
C GLN A 448 -23.53 4.10 -13.14
N THR A 449 -23.73 5.13 -13.96
CA THR A 449 -24.10 4.99 -15.38
C THR A 449 -22.90 5.07 -16.33
N ALA A 450 -21.68 5.14 -15.81
CA ALA A 450 -20.49 5.24 -16.66
C ALA A 450 -20.35 4.01 -17.57
N THR A 451 -20.03 4.24 -18.83
CA THR A 451 -19.91 3.22 -19.89
C THR A 451 -18.50 3.09 -20.45
N SER A 452 -17.54 3.85 -19.93
CA SER A 452 -16.15 3.81 -20.42
C SER A 452 -15.15 4.23 -19.36
N ALA A 453 -13.88 3.85 -19.58
CA ALA A 453 -12.74 4.26 -18.76
C ALA A 453 -12.59 5.79 -18.61
N LEU A 454 -13.05 6.58 -19.59
CA LEU A 454 -12.95 8.05 -19.55
C LEU A 454 -13.74 8.65 -18.38
N HIS A 455 -14.89 8.06 -18.04
CA HIS A 455 -15.70 8.54 -16.92
C HIS A 455 -14.92 8.45 -15.59
N LEU A 456 -14.13 7.38 -15.40
CA LEU A 456 -13.27 7.23 -14.23
C LEU A 456 -12.18 8.30 -14.18
N LEU A 457 -11.55 8.60 -15.33
CA LEU A 457 -10.52 9.62 -15.43
C LEU A 457 -11.05 11.02 -15.16
N ILE A 458 -12.25 11.33 -15.63
CA ILE A 458 -12.94 12.61 -15.36
C ILE A 458 -13.26 12.74 -13.87
N LEU A 459 -13.60 11.64 -13.19
CA LEU A 459 -13.96 11.64 -11.77
C LEU A 459 -12.76 11.66 -10.83
N LEU A 460 -11.60 11.17 -11.27
CA LEU A 460 -10.39 11.03 -10.46
C LEU A 460 -9.98 12.32 -9.72
N PRO A 461 -9.97 13.51 -10.34
CA PRO A 461 -9.64 14.75 -9.63
C PRO A 461 -10.56 15.02 -8.42
N ALA A 462 -11.85 14.70 -8.51
CA ALA A 462 -12.79 14.88 -7.41
C ALA A 462 -12.50 13.88 -6.27
N VAL A 463 -12.30 12.60 -6.60
CA VAL A 463 -11.95 11.56 -5.62
C VAL A 463 -10.63 11.91 -4.92
N ALA A 464 -9.62 12.31 -5.67
CA ALA A 464 -8.32 12.70 -5.15
C ALA A 464 -8.43 13.92 -4.25
N THR A 465 -9.14 14.97 -4.69
CA THR A 465 -9.33 16.20 -3.89
C THR A 465 -9.99 15.89 -2.56
N LEU A 466 -11.12 15.16 -2.55
CA LEU A 466 -11.80 14.80 -1.31
C LEU A 466 -10.93 13.92 -0.40
N SER A 467 -10.19 12.97 -0.97
CA SER A 467 -9.28 12.11 -0.20
C SER A 467 -8.13 12.89 0.42
N PHE A 468 -7.52 13.82 -0.30
CA PHE A 468 -6.45 14.68 0.22
C PHE A 468 -6.96 15.72 1.21
N SER A 469 -8.18 16.25 1.03
CA SER A 469 -8.84 17.11 2.01
C SER A 469 -9.11 16.36 3.32
N ALA A 470 -9.67 15.15 3.24
CA ALA A 470 -9.86 14.29 4.40
C ALA A 470 -8.52 13.95 5.07
N ALA A 471 -7.48 13.63 4.29
CA ALA A 471 -6.14 13.37 4.78
C ALA A 471 -5.51 14.57 5.50
N ALA A 472 -5.75 15.80 5.02
CA ALA A 472 -5.28 17.02 5.67
C ALA A 472 -5.95 17.25 7.02
N VAL A 473 -7.27 17.05 7.11
CA VAL A 473 -8.00 17.09 8.39
C VAL A 473 -7.44 16.03 9.34
N PHE A 474 -7.28 14.80 8.85
CA PHE A 474 -6.75 13.71 9.65
C PHE A 474 -5.32 13.96 10.14
N TYR A 475 -4.47 14.56 9.30
CA TYR A 475 -3.11 14.94 9.69
C TYR A 475 -3.11 15.96 10.83
N VAL A 476 -3.96 16.99 10.74
CA VAL A 476 -4.02 18.09 11.71
C VAL A 476 -4.63 17.64 13.05
N PHE A 477 -5.64 16.78 13.03
CA PHE A 477 -6.37 16.40 14.24
C PHE A 477 -5.91 15.08 14.86
N VAL A 478 -5.18 14.24 14.10
CA VAL A 478 -4.71 12.93 14.56
C VAL A 478 -3.19 12.83 14.45
N GLU A 479 -2.63 12.78 13.24
CA GLU A 479 -1.21 12.41 13.07
C GLU A 479 -0.23 13.36 13.79
N SER A 480 -0.27 14.66 13.48
CA SER A 480 0.66 15.65 14.05
C SER A 480 0.49 15.83 15.58
N PRO A 481 -0.73 15.92 16.14
CA PRO A 481 -0.94 15.95 17.58
C PRO A 481 -0.38 14.71 18.29
N PHE A 482 -0.65 13.50 17.78
CA PHE A 482 -0.11 12.28 18.38
C PHE A 482 1.42 12.23 18.30
N CYS A 483 2.01 12.55 17.14
CA CYS A 483 3.47 12.64 17.03
C CYS A 483 4.06 13.64 18.04
N SER A 484 3.38 14.76 18.29
CA SER A 484 3.81 15.78 19.25
C SER A 484 3.79 15.30 20.70
N LEU A 485 2.84 14.44 21.07
CA LEU A 485 2.75 13.85 22.41
C LEU A 485 3.76 12.72 22.61
N VAL A 486 3.93 11.90 21.58
CA VAL A 486 4.62 10.62 21.67
C VAL A 486 6.14 10.77 21.47
N THR A 487 6.58 11.68 20.61
CA THR A 487 8.01 11.87 20.31
C THR A 487 8.85 12.22 21.55
N PRO A 488 8.47 13.19 22.41
CA PRO A 488 9.28 13.54 23.59
C PRO A 488 9.41 12.40 24.59
N PHE A 489 8.35 11.59 24.74
CA PHE A 489 8.35 10.42 25.64
C PHE A 489 9.39 9.38 25.20
N PHE A 490 9.46 9.08 23.89
CA PHE A 490 10.39 8.08 23.39
C PHE A 490 11.83 8.58 23.20
N VAL A 491 12.04 9.88 23.05
CA VAL A 491 13.37 10.49 23.17
C VAL A 491 13.92 10.26 24.58
N ARG A 492 13.09 10.48 25.63
CA ARG A 492 13.51 10.25 27.03
C ARG A 492 13.86 8.79 27.33
N LEU A 493 13.21 7.85 26.64
CA LEU A 493 13.49 6.42 26.78
C LEU A 493 14.66 5.92 25.91
N GLY A 494 15.34 6.80 25.17
CA GLY A 494 16.49 6.44 24.33
C GLY A 494 16.15 5.70 23.03
N PHE A 495 14.86 5.64 22.66
CA PHE A 495 14.41 5.01 21.41
C PHE A 495 14.50 5.96 20.19
N LEU A 496 14.39 7.28 20.43
CA LEU A 496 14.38 8.33 19.40
C LEU A 496 15.61 9.24 19.42
#